data_AF-A0A0D2AXF1-F1
#
_entry.id   AF-A0A0D2AXF1-F1
#
_cell.length_a   1.000
_cell.length_b   1.000
_cell.length_c   1.000
_cell.angle_alpha   90.00
_cell.angle_beta   90.00
_cell.angle_gamma   90.00
#
_symmetry.space_group_name_H-M   'P 1'
#
loop_
_entity.id
_entity.type
_entity.pdbx_description
1 polymer ?
#
loop_
_entity_poly.entity_id
_entity_poly.type
_entity_poly.pdbx_seq_one_letter_code
_entity_poly.pdbx_strand_id
1 'polypeptide(L)'
;MSVNIDALYVFDDHNICVLEHTYAGRPPTPQALIASFTTRPSPRPSILQLSDLAPPVTAYSIYHSSLLLIAVSSKDGQSLAILDFLHRLVDVFEDFLGSPLLATKIEGNYEIVAQLLSEMCDGGIVCNTEPNALRENVEVSSVLGKLFTQVGLPGSSPSFGSPSSFSASSRPAAPQSSGPAIPWRKSNVRHTSNELYVDIVETLAVIFAPSGRPISARSHGSIAFTAKISGVPDLLLTLSAPGGTSSAKASGISRTMQIPVFHPCVRLSRWKEHPGELSFVPPDGRFMLAGYETDLMPSDLNTDTPPSKTDRIFLPATVDLRPATGASGSEFEARLTLNTNFPGVGLGAKPSNSRTNSSALGGLSFGGSTNGSSNAPSLEAVTVTIPFPRDVRNVTELKASRGEATFDAFEKVVEWKVPTKDGASVSGVTTLTGYVIGPLNSENDVGDDDEAQVIDAGKSGSTAGYYNADDDEGAVLKRSSERYNNNNAKDNNGGGGAVSRKLQANKALMPRSISVSFNVRGWLASGIKVDTLTVDVKKSKGLGDGVKPYKGVKYLTVSRQGVERRAE
;
A
#
# COMPACT_ATOMS: atom_id res chain seq x y z
N MET A 1 -10.18 28.95 -9.80
CA MET A 1 -9.02 29.39 -9.00
C MET A 1 -7.82 28.66 -9.57
N SER A 2 -6.86 29.36 -10.15
CA SER A 2 -5.64 28.75 -10.66
C SER A 2 -4.76 28.30 -9.49
N VAL A 3 -4.05 27.19 -9.67
CA VAL A 3 -2.95 26.80 -8.78
C VAL A 3 -1.86 27.87 -8.92
N ASN A 4 -1.32 28.34 -7.80
CA ASN A 4 -0.22 29.30 -7.76
C ASN A 4 0.85 28.76 -6.80
N ILE A 5 2.04 28.51 -7.33
CA ILE A 5 3.21 28.03 -6.59
C ILE A 5 4.26 29.13 -6.70
N ASP A 6 4.73 29.66 -5.57
CA ASP A 6 5.76 30.70 -5.58
C ASP A 6 7.16 30.11 -5.75
N ALA A 7 7.45 29.00 -5.05
CA ALA A 7 8.70 28.26 -5.19
C ALA A 7 8.56 26.78 -4.82
N LEU A 8 9.51 26.01 -5.32
CA LEU A 8 9.75 24.61 -5.00
C LEU A 8 11.14 24.47 -4.35
N TYR A 9 11.19 23.68 -3.28
CA TYR A 9 12.41 23.30 -2.57
C TYR A 9 12.48 21.78 -2.45
N VAL A 10 13.68 21.22 -2.61
CA VAL A 10 13.96 19.80 -2.32
C VAL A 10 15.08 19.74 -1.31
N PHE A 11 14.83 19.07 -0.19
CA PHE A 11 15.80 18.83 0.86
C PHE A 11 16.17 17.35 0.94
N ASP A 12 17.41 17.06 1.34
CA ASP A 12 17.84 15.71 1.68
C ASP A 12 17.46 15.31 3.12
N ASP A 13 17.91 14.14 3.55
CA ASP A 13 17.71 13.59 4.89
C ASP A 13 18.40 14.40 6.00
N HIS A 14 19.40 15.21 5.65
CA HIS A 14 20.11 16.12 6.55
C HIS A 14 19.51 17.54 6.55
N ASN A 15 18.39 17.76 5.87
CA ASN A 15 17.74 19.06 5.68
C ASN A 15 18.59 20.07 4.88
N ILE A 16 19.50 19.59 4.05
CA ILE A 16 20.29 20.41 3.12
C ILE A 16 19.47 20.62 1.85
N CYS A 17 19.38 21.87 1.37
CA CYS A 17 18.67 22.19 0.13
C CYS A 17 19.47 21.68 -1.07
N VAL A 18 18.91 20.70 -1.78
CA VAL A 18 19.44 20.08 -3.00
C VAL A 18 19.00 20.87 -4.24
N LEU A 19 17.77 21.39 -4.22
CA LEU A 19 17.17 22.11 -5.35
C LEU A 19 16.29 23.24 -4.82
N GLU A 20 16.50 24.43 -5.37
CA GLU A 20 15.63 25.59 -5.20
C GLU A 20 15.21 26.10 -6.57
N HIS A 21 13.91 26.30 -6.75
CA HIS A 21 13.36 26.89 -7.97
C HIS A 21 12.25 27.87 -7.61
N THR A 22 12.47 29.15 -7.92
CA THR A 22 11.49 30.22 -7.70
C THR A 22 10.73 30.48 -8.99
N TYR A 23 9.41 30.35 -8.93
CA TYR A 23 8.50 30.64 -10.04
C TYR A 23 8.00 32.08 -10.01
N ALA A 24 7.68 32.59 -8.82
CA ALA A 24 7.07 33.91 -8.66
C ALA A 24 7.38 34.55 -7.29
N GLY A 25 7.25 35.88 -7.24
CA GLY A 25 7.32 36.62 -5.99
C GLY A 25 8.71 36.64 -5.35
N ARG A 26 8.72 36.69 -4.01
CA ARG A 26 9.93 36.66 -3.18
C ARG A 26 9.69 35.67 -2.03
N PRO A 27 9.79 34.35 -2.31
CA PRO A 27 9.52 33.34 -1.32
C PRO A 27 10.62 33.31 -0.24
N PRO A 28 10.36 32.69 0.92
CA PRO A 28 11.36 32.54 1.99
C PRO A 28 12.63 31.82 1.51
N THR A 29 13.77 32.09 2.13
CA THR A 29 15.00 31.34 1.81
C THR A 29 14.87 29.88 2.25
N PRO A 30 15.57 28.92 1.61
CA PRO A 30 15.51 27.51 1.99
C PRO A 30 15.84 27.27 3.47
N GLN A 31 16.83 28.01 4.00
CA GLN A 31 17.25 27.93 5.41
C GLN A 31 16.16 28.41 6.37
N ALA A 32 15.48 29.52 6.07
CA ALA A 32 14.39 30.02 6.90
C ALA A 32 13.17 29.07 6.84
N LEU A 33 12.86 28.58 5.64
CA LEU A 33 11.75 27.64 5.42
C LEU A 33 11.95 26.35 6.21
N ILE A 34 13.11 25.70 6.08
CA ILE A 34 13.35 24.41 6.73
C ILE A 34 13.49 24.55 8.25
N ALA A 35 14.14 25.61 8.75
CA ALA A 35 14.22 25.88 10.18
C ALA A 35 12.85 26.12 10.80
N SER A 36 11.98 26.86 10.11
CA SER A 36 10.58 27.01 10.51
C SER A 36 9.89 25.64 10.46
N PHE A 37 9.91 24.93 9.34
CA PHE A 37 9.24 23.64 9.18
C PHE A 37 9.63 22.58 10.22
N THR A 38 10.92 22.46 10.57
CA THR A 38 11.41 21.40 11.47
C THR A 38 11.05 21.61 12.94
N THR A 39 10.82 22.85 13.38
CA THR A 39 10.38 23.15 14.76
C THR A 39 8.97 22.64 15.08
N ARG A 40 8.21 22.19 14.07
CA ARG A 40 6.85 21.66 14.25
C ARG A 40 6.91 20.19 14.68
N PRO A 41 6.06 19.74 15.62
CA PRO A 41 6.11 18.38 16.16
C PRO A 41 5.76 17.33 15.10
N SER A 42 6.39 16.16 15.18
CA SER A 42 6.04 14.98 14.38
C SER A 42 4.85 14.23 15.01
N PRO A 43 3.88 13.75 14.22
CA PRO A 43 3.81 13.78 12.76
C PRO A 43 3.35 15.15 12.21
N ARG A 44 4.07 15.63 11.19
CA ARG A 44 3.74 16.91 10.53
C ARG A 44 2.69 16.67 9.44
N PRO A 45 1.64 17.50 9.35
CA PRO A 45 0.69 17.42 8.25
C PRO A 45 1.35 17.87 6.93
N SER A 46 0.85 17.35 5.80
CA SER A 46 1.34 17.73 4.47
C SER A 46 1.13 19.20 4.11
N ILE A 47 0.23 19.90 4.82
CA ILE A 47 -0.05 21.31 4.61
C ILE A 47 0.17 22.03 5.94
N LEU A 48 1.06 23.03 5.93
CA LEU A 48 1.39 23.83 7.10
C LEU A 48 1.38 25.32 6.75
N GLN A 49 0.67 26.11 7.56
CA GLN A 49 0.77 27.56 7.49
C GLN A 49 1.99 28.03 8.28
N LEU A 50 2.92 28.70 7.61
CA LEU A 50 4.14 29.25 8.21
C LEU A 50 4.03 30.77 8.28
N SER A 51 3.28 31.24 9.28
CA SER A 51 3.02 32.67 9.51
C SER A 51 4.18 33.42 10.17
N ASP A 52 5.17 32.69 10.70
CA ASP A 52 6.42 33.20 11.28
C ASP A 52 7.45 33.63 10.23
N LEU A 53 7.22 33.29 8.96
CA LEU A 53 8.07 33.71 7.84
C LEU A 53 7.66 35.08 7.31
N ALA A 54 8.60 35.79 6.70
CA ALA A 54 8.39 37.06 6.03
C ALA A 54 8.82 36.95 4.55
N PRO A 55 7.87 36.79 3.60
CA PRO A 55 6.41 36.79 3.77
C PRO A 55 5.86 35.48 4.36
N PRO A 56 4.68 35.51 4.99
CA PRO A 56 4.00 34.30 5.46
C PRO A 56 3.56 33.45 4.26
N VAL A 57 3.73 32.14 4.35
CA VAL A 57 3.42 31.20 3.27
C VAL A 57 2.72 29.96 3.77
N THR A 58 1.98 29.32 2.88
CA THR A 58 1.50 27.94 3.04
C THR A 58 2.54 27.00 2.45
N ALA A 59 3.06 26.06 3.24
CA ALA A 59 3.97 25.01 2.80
C ALA A 59 3.21 23.71 2.53
N TYR A 60 3.39 23.16 1.34
CA TYR A 60 2.87 21.88 0.89
C TYR A 60 4.04 20.91 0.80
N SER A 61 4.00 19.82 1.56
CA SER A 61 5.13 18.92 1.71
C SER A 61 4.77 17.47 1.46
N ILE A 62 5.68 16.78 0.76
CA ILE A 62 5.67 15.33 0.59
C ILE A 62 7.05 14.77 0.91
N TYR A 63 7.09 13.56 1.48
CA TYR A 63 8.31 12.79 1.63
C TYR A 63 8.36 11.73 0.54
N HIS A 64 9.46 11.68 -0.20
CA HIS A 64 9.71 10.64 -1.21
C HIS A 64 11.10 10.04 -1.01
N SER A 65 11.16 8.77 -0.64
CA SER A 65 12.41 8.11 -0.24
C SER A 65 13.12 8.91 0.87
N SER A 66 14.34 9.39 0.63
CA SER A 66 15.12 10.22 1.55
C SER A 66 15.02 11.73 1.26
N LEU A 67 14.07 12.15 0.40
CA LEU A 67 13.90 13.54 0.00
C LEU A 67 12.62 14.14 0.61
N LEU A 68 12.71 15.39 1.02
CA LEU A 68 11.58 16.22 1.43
C LEU A 68 11.35 17.30 0.36
N LEU A 69 10.23 17.20 -0.34
CA LEU A 69 9.83 18.20 -1.34
C LEU A 69 8.84 19.16 -0.69
N ILE A 70 9.07 20.46 -0.84
CA ILE A 70 8.21 21.51 -0.32
C ILE A 70 7.89 22.51 -1.43
N ALA A 71 6.62 22.62 -1.80
CA ALA A 71 6.12 23.77 -2.57
C ALA A 71 5.55 24.81 -1.61
N VAL A 72 5.80 26.09 -1.86
CA VAL A 72 5.25 27.20 -1.07
C VAL A 72 4.32 28.07 -1.89
N SER A 73 3.27 28.57 -1.26
CA SER A 73 2.37 29.57 -1.84
C SER A 73 2.02 30.65 -0.81
N SER A 74 2.19 31.90 -1.18
CA SER A 74 1.73 33.09 -0.45
C SER A 74 0.23 33.35 -0.62
N LYS A 75 -0.41 32.68 -1.58
CA LYS A 75 -1.84 32.80 -1.87
C LYS A 75 -2.58 31.54 -1.48
N ASP A 76 -3.83 31.72 -1.07
CA ASP A 76 -4.74 30.59 -0.92
C ASP A 76 -5.03 29.96 -2.29
N GLY A 77 -5.03 28.63 -2.35
CA GLY A 77 -5.05 27.86 -3.57
C GLY A 77 -5.62 26.47 -3.37
N GLN A 78 -5.87 25.76 -4.47
CA GLN A 78 -6.35 24.38 -4.42
C GLN A 78 -5.25 23.46 -3.90
N SER A 79 -5.24 23.27 -2.58
CA SER A 79 -4.21 22.51 -1.86
C SER A 79 -3.95 21.12 -2.44
N LEU A 80 -5.02 20.40 -2.81
CA LEU A 80 -4.90 19.08 -3.42
C LEU A 80 -4.18 19.11 -4.77
N ALA A 81 -4.36 20.17 -5.56
CA ALA A 81 -3.71 20.29 -6.87
C ALA A 81 -2.19 20.59 -6.74
N ILE A 82 -1.77 21.31 -5.69
CA ILE A 82 -0.34 21.51 -5.40
C ILE A 82 0.30 20.21 -4.92
N LEU A 83 -0.39 19.46 -4.06
CA LEU A 83 0.09 18.14 -3.61
C LEU A 83 0.16 17.14 -4.77
N ASP A 84 -0.85 17.10 -5.64
CA ASP A 84 -0.84 16.26 -6.85
C ASP A 84 0.31 16.66 -7.80
N PHE A 85 0.55 17.97 -7.98
CA PHE A 85 1.71 18.45 -8.73
C PHE A 85 3.03 17.95 -8.15
N LEU A 86 3.22 17.97 -6.82
CA LEU A 86 4.43 17.45 -6.19
C LEU A 86 4.63 15.96 -6.45
N HIS A 87 3.55 15.15 -6.39
CA HIS A 87 3.62 13.73 -6.72
C HIS A 87 3.94 13.50 -8.21
N ARG A 88 3.30 14.25 -9.11
CA ARG A 88 3.57 14.19 -10.55
C ARG A 88 5.00 14.63 -10.89
N LEU A 89 5.53 15.61 -10.17
CA LEU A 89 6.91 16.06 -10.32
C LEU A 89 7.90 14.93 -9.99
N VAL A 90 7.66 14.19 -8.91
CA VAL A 90 8.45 13.01 -8.56
C VAL A 90 8.38 11.95 -9.66
N ASP A 91 7.18 11.63 -10.16
CA ASP A 91 7.01 10.66 -11.24
C ASP A 91 7.78 11.06 -12.50
N VAL A 92 7.72 12.34 -12.88
CA VAL A 92 8.47 12.88 -14.02
C VAL A 92 9.97 12.84 -13.77
N PHE A 93 10.44 13.22 -12.58
CA PHE A 93 11.86 13.14 -12.24
C PHE A 93 12.37 11.70 -12.28
N GLU A 94 11.60 10.72 -11.82
CA GLU A 94 11.98 9.31 -11.93
C GLU A 94 11.95 8.80 -13.38
N ASP A 95 11.05 9.28 -14.23
CA ASP A 95 11.00 8.92 -15.65
C ASP A 95 12.21 9.47 -16.44
N PHE A 96 12.70 10.66 -16.09
CA PHE A 96 13.84 11.30 -16.77
C PHE A 96 15.21 10.98 -16.15
N LEU A 97 15.30 10.92 -14.82
CA LEU A 97 16.55 10.71 -14.07
C LEU A 97 16.74 9.25 -13.60
N GLY A 98 15.68 8.43 -13.70
CA GLY A 98 15.63 7.04 -13.26
C GLY A 98 15.22 6.89 -11.79
N SER A 99 14.43 5.86 -11.50
CA SER A 99 14.04 5.45 -10.14
C SER A 99 15.14 4.63 -9.43
N PRO A 100 15.34 4.74 -8.10
CA PRO A 100 14.72 5.73 -7.21
C PRO A 100 15.31 7.13 -7.43
N LEU A 101 14.51 8.17 -7.16
CA LEU A 101 14.97 9.54 -7.16
C LEU A 101 15.94 9.79 -5.98
N LEU A 102 17.14 10.29 -6.27
CA LEU A 102 18.19 10.58 -5.28
C LEU A 102 18.70 12.01 -5.44
N ALA A 103 19.20 12.61 -4.36
CA ALA A 103 19.78 13.96 -4.38
C ALA A 103 20.88 14.10 -5.45
N THR A 104 21.79 13.13 -5.51
CA THR A 104 22.90 13.08 -6.48
C THR A 104 22.43 13.03 -7.94
N LYS A 105 21.27 12.43 -8.21
CA LYS A 105 20.69 12.39 -9.57
C LYS A 105 20.12 13.76 -9.97
N ILE A 106 19.55 14.50 -9.02
CA ILE A 106 19.04 15.86 -9.24
C ILE A 106 20.22 16.81 -9.49
N GLU A 107 21.23 16.77 -8.64
CA GLU A 107 22.44 17.60 -8.76
C GLU A 107 23.22 17.30 -10.06
N GLY A 108 23.39 16.02 -10.40
CA GLY A 108 24.11 15.59 -11.59
C GLY A 108 23.41 15.90 -12.92
N ASN A 109 22.11 16.21 -12.90
CA ASN A 109 21.31 16.47 -14.10
C ASN A 109 20.53 17.80 -14.00
N TYR A 110 21.13 18.82 -13.36
CA TYR A 110 20.46 20.09 -13.08
C TYR A 110 19.87 20.77 -14.33
N GLU A 111 20.53 20.68 -15.48
CA GLU A 111 20.03 21.25 -16.74
C GLU A 111 18.67 20.64 -17.16
N ILE A 112 18.55 19.31 -17.05
CA ILE A 112 17.31 18.59 -17.37
C ILE A 112 16.24 18.95 -16.33
N VAL A 113 16.59 18.98 -15.05
CA VAL A 113 15.68 19.36 -13.96
C VAL A 113 15.14 20.77 -14.16
N ALA A 114 15.98 21.74 -14.50
CA ALA A 114 15.55 23.11 -14.76
C ALA A 114 14.58 23.20 -15.94
N GLN A 115 14.85 22.50 -17.05
CA GLN A 115 13.95 22.43 -18.19
C GLN A 115 12.60 21.81 -17.82
N LEU A 116 12.60 20.70 -17.06
CA LEU A 116 11.39 20.04 -16.60
C LEU A 116 10.55 20.97 -15.72
N LEU A 117 11.18 21.67 -14.77
CA LEU A 117 10.47 22.58 -13.87
C LEU A 117 9.79 23.73 -14.61
N SER A 118 10.45 24.30 -15.64
CA SER A 118 9.89 25.37 -16.47
C SER A 118 8.78 24.90 -17.41
N GLU A 119 8.84 23.67 -17.93
CA GLU A 119 7.78 23.11 -18.78
C GLU A 119 6.56 22.64 -17.96
N MET A 120 6.80 22.12 -16.74
CA MET A 120 5.73 21.64 -15.87
C MET A 120 4.98 22.76 -15.16
N CYS A 121 5.64 23.89 -14.89
CA CYS A 121 5.05 25.03 -14.18
C CYS A 121 5.67 26.34 -14.70
N ASP A 122 4.82 27.27 -15.15
CA ASP A 122 5.25 28.59 -15.64
C ASP A 122 4.60 29.69 -14.80
N GLY A 123 5.41 30.59 -14.24
CA GLY A 123 4.94 31.67 -13.36
C GLY A 123 4.10 31.20 -12.16
N GLY A 124 4.31 29.96 -11.72
CA GLY A 124 3.60 29.33 -10.61
C GLY A 124 2.32 28.61 -11.01
N ILE A 125 1.97 28.58 -12.29
CA ILE A 125 0.81 27.89 -12.84
C ILE A 125 1.25 26.54 -13.37
N VAL A 126 0.64 25.46 -12.87
CA VAL A 126 0.88 24.10 -13.37
C VAL A 126 0.39 24.00 -14.82
N CYS A 127 1.29 23.61 -15.71
CA CYS A 127 1.06 23.51 -17.15
C CYS A 127 0.93 22.03 -17.56
N ASN A 128 2.00 21.44 -18.06
CA ASN A 128 2.00 20.07 -18.60
C ASN A 128 2.78 19.12 -17.69
N THR A 129 2.08 18.13 -17.12
CA THR A 129 2.68 17.14 -16.21
C THR A 129 2.74 15.74 -16.83
N GLU A 130 2.51 15.61 -18.14
CA GLU A 130 2.50 14.33 -18.84
C GLU A 130 3.90 14.00 -19.40
N PRO A 131 4.56 12.91 -18.94
CA PRO A 131 5.95 12.61 -19.30
C PRO A 131 6.19 12.48 -20.81
N ASN A 132 5.22 11.91 -21.54
CA ASN A 132 5.33 11.72 -22.99
C ASN A 132 5.40 13.05 -23.74
N ALA A 133 4.61 14.03 -23.33
CA ALA A 133 4.61 15.37 -23.90
C ALA A 133 5.87 16.15 -23.46
N LEU A 134 6.32 15.98 -22.21
CA LEU A 134 7.58 16.58 -21.74
C LEU A 134 8.80 16.07 -22.52
N ARG A 135 8.84 14.79 -22.89
CA ARG A 135 9.93 14.20 -23.70
C ARG A 135 10.04 14.77 -25.12
N GLU A 136 9.03 15.50 -25.59
CA GLU A 136 9.07 16.19 -26.90
C GLU A 136 9.65 17.60 -26.79
N ASN A 137 9.53 18.22 -25.61
CA ASN A 137 9.98 19.61 -25.36
C ASN A 137 11.33 19.69 -24.64
N VAL A 138 11.65 18.69 -23.81
CA VAL A 138 12.87 18.64 -23.00
C VAL A 138 13.97 17.94 -23.79
N GLU A 139 15.04 18.68 -24.07
CA GLU A 139 16.22 18.15 -24.73
C GLU A 139 17.03 17.34 -23.72
N VAL A 140 16.79 16.03 -23.70
CA VAL A 140 17.68 15.12 -22.97
C VAL A 140 18.98 15.08 -23.75
N SER A 141 19.95 15.93 -23.39
CA SER A 141 21.28 15.95 -24.00
C SER A 141 21.86 14.54 -23.93
N SER A 142 21.82 13.86 -25.07
CA SER A 142 22.14 12.45 -25.16
C SER A 142 23.65 12.29 -25.11
N VAL A 143 24.23 12.30 -23.90
CA VAL A 143 25.60 11.84 -23.66
C VAL A 143 25.69 10.33 -23.98
N LEU A 144 24.58 9.59 -23.92
CA LEU A 144 24.48 8.20 -24.35
C LEU A 144 24.42 8.02 -25.88
N GLY A 145 24.04 9.04 -26.65
CA GLY A 145 23.99 9.00 -28.12
C GLY A 145 25.32 9.30 -28.81
N LYS A 146 26.28 9.92 -28.09
CA LYS A 146 27.59 10.30 -28.65
C LYS A 146 28.62 9.16 -28.65
N LEU A 147 28.31 8.02 -28.01
CA LEU A 147 29.15 6.82 -28.05
C LEU A 147 28.70 5.79 -29.11
N PHE A 148 27.55 5.98 -29.76
CA PHE A 148 27.02 5.01 -30.75
C PHE A 148 27.25 5.41 -32.22
N THR A 149 27.85 6.58 -32.47
CA THR A 149 28.12 7.11 -33.83
C THR A 149 29.61 7.28 -34.14
N GLN A 150 30.51 6.89 -33.23
CA GLN A 150 31.95 7.07 -33.41
C GLN A 150 32.76 5.79 -33.15
N VAL A 151 32.35 4.65 -33.72
CA VAL A 151 33.25 3.54 -33.99
C VAL A 151 32.88 2.86 -35.31
N GLY A 152 33.66 3.16 -36.35
CA GLY A 152 33.98 2.19 -37.41
C GLY A 152 33.33 2.39 -38.78
N LEU A 153 33.94 3.21 -39.65
CA LEU A 153 34.27 2.88 -41.06
C LEU A 153 34.99 4.08 -41.73
N PRO A 154 36.25 3.93 -42.18
CA PRO A 154 36.96 5.00 -42.91
C PRO A 154 36.62 4.92 -44.39
N GLY A 155 36.12 6.01 -44.98
CA GLY A 155 35.82 6.05 -46.41
C GLY A 155 35.43 7.43 -46.95
N SER A 156 36.43 8.11 -47.52
CA SER A 156 36.35 9.15 -48.57
C SER A 156 35.78 10.56 -48.25
N SER A 157 36.76 11.49 -48.16
CA SER A 157 36.78 12.87 -48.69
C SER A 157 36.43 14.06 -47.76
N PRO A 158 37.37 15.01 -47.55
CA PRO A 158 37.14 16.24 -46.80
C PRO A 158 36.63 17.35 -47.74
N SER A 159 35.51 17.97 -47.40
CA SER A 159 35.11 19.26 -47.98
C SER A 159 35.25 20.33 -46.92
N PHE A 160 36.22 21.23 -47.12
CA PHE A 160 36.38 22.48 -46.38
C PHE A 160 35.20 23.41 -46.71
N GLY A 161 34.40 23.75 -45.70
CA GLY A 161 33.38 24.80 -45.74
C GLY A 161 33.43 25.63 -44.47
N SER A 162 33.62 26.94 -44.63
CA SER A 162 33.79 27.96 -43.58
C SER A 162 32.61 28.05 -42.58
N PRO A 163 32.84 28.41 -41.29
CA PRO A 163 31.79 28.52 -40.30
C PRO A 163 31.22 29.94 -40.29
N SER A 164 30.10 30.16 -40.96
CA SER A 164 29.32 31.39 -40.77
C SER A 164 27.86 31.17 -41.14
N SER A 165 27.04 30.83 -40.15
CA SER A 165 25.65 31.27 -40.05
C SER A 165 25.06 30.85 -38.71
N PHE A 166 24.94 31.84 -37.83
CA PHE A 166 24.00 31.86 -36.71
C PHE A 166 22.57 31.82 -37.29
N SER A 167 22.04 30.63 -37.54
CA SER A 167 20.61 30.48 -37.85
C SER A 167 19.85 30.35 -36.53
N ALA A 168 19.20 31.45 -36.18
CA ALA A 168 18.20 31.49 -35.12
C ALA A 168 17.13 30.42 -35.36
N SER A 169 16.93 29.60 -34.32
CA SER A 169 15.68 28.95 -33.93
C SER A 169 14.58 28.91 -35.00
N SER A 170 14.57 27.84 -35.79
CA SER A 170 13.33 27.32 -36.35
C SER A 170 13.05 25.99 -35.65
N ARG A 171 12.21 26.04 -34.61
CA ARG A 171 11.52 24.85 -34.09
C ARG A 171 10.97 24.08 -35.29
N PRO A 172 11.23 22.76 -35.43
CA PRO A 172 10.54 21.97 -36.44
C PRO A 172 9.05 22.11 -36.18
N ALA A 173 8.28 22.50 -37.20
CA ALA A 173 6.83 22.56 -37.10
C ALA A 173 6.32 21.18 -36.65
N ALA A 174 5.63 21.15 -35.51
CA ALA A 174 5.04 19.94 -34.97
C ALA A 174 4.20 19.27 -36.06
N PRO A 175 4.36 17.95 -36.30
CA PRO A 175 3.54 17.25 -37.28
C PRO A 175 2.08 17.40 -36.86
N GLN A 176 1.28 18.09 -37.67
CA GLN A 176 -0.15 18.26 -37.43
C GLN A 176 -0.84 16.89 -37.57
N SER A 177 -0.94 16.15 -36.48
CA SER A 177 -1.83 15.00 -36.39
C SER A 177 -3.27 15.52 -36.32
N SER A 178 -4.07 15.24 -37.34
CA SER A 178 -5.48 15.64 -37.48
C SER A 178 -6.44 14.87 -36.53
N GLY A 179 -6.00 14.52 -35.33
CA GLY A 179 -6.82 13.93 -34.28
C GLY A 179 -6.66 14.69 -32.96
N PRO A 180 -7.57 14.50 -31.99
CA PRO A 180 -7.37 15.05 -30.66
C PRO A 180 -6.02 14.54 -30.13
N ALA A 181 -5.13 15.46 -29.77
CA ALA A 181 -3.84 15.10 -29.19
C ALA A 181 -4.09 14.28 -27.92
N ILE A 182 -3.58 13.05 -27.89
CA ILE A 182 -3.68 12.16 -26.73
C ILE A 182 -2.38 12.36 -25.94
N PRO A 183 -2.39 13.16 -24.86
CA PRO A 183 -1.15 13.64 -24.25
C PRO A 183 -0.32 12.50 -23.63
N TRP A 184 -0.99 11.43 -23.21
CA TRP A 184 -0.35 10.26 -22.61
C TRP A 184 0.12 9.20 -23.62
N ARG A 185 -0.10 9.35 -24.94
CA ARG A 185 0.31 8.33 -25.93
C ARG A 185 0.81 8.92 -27.26
N LYS A 186 2.05 8.56 -27.63
CA LYS A 186 2.66 8.93 -28.92
C LYS A 186 2.05 8.17 -30.10
N SER A 187 2.06 8.80 -31.27
CA SER A 187 1.47 8.25 -32.50
C SER A 187 2.36 7.21 -33.21
N ASN A 188 3.66 7.21 -32.94
CA ASN A 188 4.69 6.42 -33.62
C ASN A 188 5.25 5.24 -32.77
N VAL A 189 4.54 4.82 -31.73
CA VAL A 189 4.96 3.68 -30.88
C VAL A 189 5.05 2.40 -31.72
N ARG A 190 6.18 1.68 -31.61
CA ARG A 190 6.41 0.40 -32.30
C ARG A 190 6.94 -0.64 -31.32
N HIS A 191 6.31 -1.81 -31.32
CA HIS A 191 6.71 -2.98 -30.55
C HIS A 191 6.92 -4.17 -31.50
N THR A 192 7.92 -4.99 -31.22
CA THR A 192 8.19 -6.24 -31.97
C THR A 192 7.13 -7.30 -31.68
N SER A 193 6.63 -7.33 -30.44
CA SER A 193 5.55 -8.20 -29.99
C SER A 193 4.45 -7.35 -29.35
N ASN A 194 3.20 -7.53 -29.78
CA ASN A 194 2.07 -6.83 -29.19
C ASN A 194 1.49 -7.64 -28.02
N GLU A 195 1.49 -7.07 -26.82
CA GLU A 195 1.07 -7.72 -25.57
C GLU A 195 0.24 -6.76 -24.71
N LEU A 196 -0.81 -7.29 -24.10
CA LEU A 196 -1.71 -6.59 -23.19
C LEU A 196 -1.90 -7.45 -21.94
N TYR A 197 -1.59 -6.89 -20.77
CA TYR A 197 -1.79 -7.58 -19.49
C TYR A 197 -2.66 -6.75 -18.55
N VAL A 198 -3.60 -7.40 -17.88
CA VAL A 198 -4.45 -6.81 -16.84
C VAL A 198 -4.13 -7.49 -15.51
N ASP A 199 -3.53 -6.76 -14.60
CA ASP A 199 -3.27 -7.24 -13.25
C ASP A 199 -4.26 -6.56 -12.29
N ILE A 200 -5.19 -7.33 -11.73
CA ILE A 200 -6.08 -6.85 -10.68
C ILE A 200 -5.54 -7.33 -9.34
N VAL A 201 -5.17 -6.35 -8.51
CA VAL A 201 -4.65 -6.56 -7.15
C VAL A 201 -5.65 -5.99 -6.16
N GLU A 202 -6.07 -6.80 -5.20
CA GLU A 202 -6.94 -6.40 -4.11
C GLU A 202 -6.22 -6.49 -2.77
N THR A 203 -6.29 -5.42 -1.98
CA THR A 203 -5.78 -5.41 -0.60
C THR A 203 -6.94 -5.48 0.38
N LEU A 204 -6.98 -6.54 1.19
CA LEU A 204 -8.02 -6.75 2.18
C LEU A 204 -7.74 -6.00 3.48
N ALA A 205 -8.77 -5.31 3.99
CA ALA A 205 -8.80 -4.67 5.30
C ALA A 205 -10.10 -5.05 6.03
N VAL A 206 -10.01 -5.94 7.01
CA VAL A 206 -11.10 -6.53 7.76
C VAL A 206 -10.78 -6.50 9.24
N ILE A 207 -11.70 -5.98 10.05
CA ILE A 207 -11.57 -5.89 11.49
C ILE A 207 -12.74 -6.64 12.14
N PHE A 208 -12.42 -7.59 13.00
CA PHE A 208 -13.40 -8.31 13.82
C PHE A 208 -13.39 -7.79 15.26
N ALA A 209 -14.59 -7.64 15.82
CA ALA A 209 -14.79 -7.46 17.25
C ALA A 209 -14.36 -8.72 18.03
N PRO A 210 -14.14 -8.61 19.35
CA PRO A 210 -13.88 -9.78 20.20
C PRO A 210 -14.96 -10.87 20.09
N SER A 211 -16.21 -10.45 19.89
CA SER A 211 -17.35 -11.36 19.65
C SER A 211 -17.26 -12.18 18.36
N GLY A 212 -16.34 -11.84 17.45
CA GLY A 212 -16.23 -12.44 16.12
C GLY A 212 -17.15 -11.80 15.07
N ARG A 213 -17.90 -10.75 15.42
CA ARG A 213 -18.68 -9.95 14.46
C ARG A 213 -17.72 -9.04 13.65
N PRO A 214 -17.85 -8.95 12.31
CA PRO A 214 -17.09 -7.97 11.54
C PRO A 214 -17.54 -6.55 11.91
N ILE A 215 -16.58 -5.67 12.20
CA ILE A 215 -16.78 -4.23 12.42
C ILE A 215 -16.65 -3.49 11.08
N SER A 216 -15.64 -3.86 10.29
CA SER A 216 -15.43 -3.33 8.95
C SER A 216 -14.81 -4.41 8.09
N ALA A 217 -15.21 -4.50 6.83
CA ALA A 217 -14.65 -5.41 5.87
C ALA A 217 -14.62 -4.77 4.50
N ARG A 218 -13.42 -4.47 4.00
CA ARG A 218 -13.22 -3.75 2.75
C ARG A 218 -12.13 -4.41 1.92
N SER A 219 -12.28 -4.29 0.61
CA SER A 219 -11.24 -4.63 -0.36
C SER A 219 -10.89 -3.38 -1.15
N HIS A 220 -9.60 -3.01 -1.15
CA HIS A 220 -9.08 -1.93 -1.99
C HIS A 220 -8.50 -2.55 -3.26
N GLY A 221 -9.20 -2.35 -4.37
CA GLY A 221 -8.85 -2.88 -5.68
C GLY A 221 -8.03 -1.91 -6.52
N SER A 222 -7.07 -2.45 -7.26
CA SER A 222 -6.18 -1.72 -8.16
C SER A 222 -6.05 -2.51 -9.45
N ILE A 223 -6.35 -1.87 -10.58
CA ILE A 223 -6.22 -2.44 -11.92
C ILE A 223 -4.98 -1.83 -12.56
N ALA A 224 -3.88 -2.56 -12.56
CA ALA A 224 -2.68 -2.21 -13.30
C ALA A 224 -2.78 -2.79 -14.72
N PHE A 225 -2.50 -1.96 -15.71
CA PHE A 225 -2.55 -2.35 -17.11
C PHE A 225 -1.17 -2.23 -17.72
N THR A 226 -0.74 -3.26 -18.47
CA THR A 226 0.49 -3.21 -19.26
C THR A 226 0.13 -3.25 -20.73
N ALA A 227 0.43 -2.17 -21.44
CA ALA A 227 0.19 -2.02 -22.87
C ALA A 227 1.51 -1.98 -23.63
N LYS A 228 1.88 -3.06 -24.32
CA LYS A 228 2.97 -3.08 -25.29
C LYS A 228 2.38 -3.31 -26.66
N ILE A 229 1.86 -2.27 -27.28
CA ILE A 229 1.12 -2.39 -28.54
C ILE A 229 1.49 -1.23 -29.45
N SER A 230 1.68 -1.51 -30.73
CA SER A 230 2.09 -0.49 -31.71
C SER A 230 0.96 0.49 -32.06
N GLY A 231 1.32 1.69 -32.49
CA GLY A 231 0.38 2.72 -32.92
C GLY A 231 -0.41 3.35 -31.77
N VAL A 232 -1.65 3.75 -32.07
CA VAL A 232 -2.62 4.37 -31.15
C VAL A 232 -3.85 3.45 -31.08
N PRO A 233 -3.87 2.44 -30.18
CA PRO A 233 -4.95 1.48 -30.10
C PRO A 233 -6.08 2.00 -29.22
N ASP A 234 -7.31 1.78 -29.66
CA ASP A 234 -8.52 2.03 -28.88
C ASP A 234 -8.97 0.70 -28.26
N LEU A 235 -8.98 0.65 -26.92
CA LEU A 235 -9.27 -0.57 -26.16
C LEU A 235 -10.63 -0.48 -25.47
N LEU A 236 -11.27 -1.63 -25.35
CA LEU A 236 -12.46 -1.83 -24.53
C LEU A 236 -12.23 -3.01 -23.59
N LEU A 237 -12.16 -2.71 -22.29
CA LEU A 237 -12.10 -3.67 -21.20
C LEU A 237 -13.48 -3.79 -20.56
N THR A 238 -14.02 -5.01 -20.51
CA THR A 238 -15.32 -5.32 -19.90
C THR A 238 -15.09 -6.12 -18.62
N LEU A 239 -15.66 -5.64 -17.52
CA LEU A 239 -15.60 -6.25 -16.20
C LEU A 239 -16.97 -6.83 -15.82
N SER A 240 -16.95 -7.91 -15.04
CA SER A 240 -18.13 -8.47 -14.38
C SER A 240 -17.87 -8.67 -12.89
N ALA A 241 -18.92 -8.71 -12.08
CA ALA A 241 -18.86 -9.01 -10.65
C ALA A 241 -20.03 -9.91 -10.22
N PRO A 242 -19.93 -10.61 -9.08
CA PRO A 242 -20.98 -11.51 -8.60
C PRO A 242 -22.30 -10.75 -8.36
N GLY A 243 -23.41 -11.33 -8.84
CA GLY A 243 -24.75 -10.75 -8.70
C GLY A 243 -25.38 -10.18 -9.99
N GLY A 244 -24.94 -10.61 -11.18
CA GLY A 244 -25.52 -10.16 -12.45
C GLY A 244 -25.75 -11.24 -13.51
N THR A 245 -27.00 -11.61 -13.76
CA THR A 245 -27.43 -12.23 -15.03
C THR A 245 -27.68 -11.10 -16.04
N SER A 246 -26.94 -11.06 -17.15
CA SER A 246 -26.99 -10.13 -18.31
C SER A 246 -27.55 -8.69 -18.13
N SER A 247 -28.81 -8.45 -17.69
CA SER A 247 -29.33 -7.11 -17.35
C SER A 247 -28.91 -6.59 -15.96
N ALA A 248 -28.49 -7.48 -15.05
CA ALA A 248 -28.00 -7.17 -13.71
C ALA A 248 -26.46 -7.10 -13.60
N LYS A 249 -25.73 -7.21 -14.72
CA LYS A 249 -24.25 -7.07 -14.72
C LYS A 249 -23.81 -5.68 -14.28
N ALA A 250 -24.49 -4.64 -14.75
CA ALA A 250 -24.20 -3.25 -14.37
C ALA A 250 -24.44 -3.02 -12.87
N SER A 251 -25.53 -3.57 -12.30
CA SER A 251 -25.81 -3.45 -10.86
C SER A 251 -24.82 -4.23 -9.99
N GLY A 252 -24.31 -5.36 -10.49
CA GLY A 252 -23.18 -6.07 -9.89
C GLY A 252 -21.94 -5.19 -9.80
N ILE A 253 -21.52 -4.59 -10.91
CA ILE A 253 -20.36 -3.68 -10.92
C ILE A 253 -20.58 -2.47 -10.03
N SER A 254 -21.76 -1.83 -10.06
CA SER A 254 -22.01 -0.61 -9.27
C SER A 254 -21.98 -0.88 -7.76
N ARG A 255 -22.36 -2.08 -7.33
CA ARG A 255 -22.26 -2.51 -5.93
C ARG A 255 -20.81 -2.82 -5.54
N THR A 256 -20.08 -3.51 -6.41
CA THR A 256 -18.74 -4.00 -6.12
C THR A 256 -17.67 -2.93 -6.26
N MET A 257 -17.75 -2.09 -7.30
CA MET A 257 -16.76 -1.05 -7.61
C MET A 257 -17.25 0.30 -7.07
N GLN A 258 -17.11 0.50 -5.76
CA GLN A 258 -17.43 1.77 -5.09
C GLN A 258 -16.28 2.76 -5.26
N ILE A 259 -16.62 4.05 -5.34
CA ILE A 259 -15.67 5.18 -5.46
C ILE A 259 -14.58 4.90 -6.52
N PRO A 260 -14.96 4.55 -7.77
CA PRO A 260 -13.97 4.22 -8.77
C PRO A 260 -13.17 5.45 -9.17
N VAL A 261 -11.84 5.29 -9.20
CA VAL A 261 -10.89 6.28 -9.70
C VAL A 261 -10.31 5.75 -11.00
N PHE A 262 -10.20 6.58 -12.03
CA PHE A 262 -9.73 6.17 -13.34
C PHE A 262 -8.52 6.98 -13.78
N HIS A 263 -7.64 6.35 -14.54
CA HIS A 263 -6.65 7.06 -15.34
C HIS A 263 -7.35 8.02 -16.32
N PRO A 264 -6.78 9.20 -16.61
CA PRO A 264 -7.34 10.15 -17.59
C PRO A 264 -7.61 9.56 -18.99
N CYS A 265 -6.99 8.43 -19.32
CA CYS A 265 -7.22 7.74 -20.58
C CYS A 265 -8.61 7.11 -20.71
N VAL A 266 -9.33 6.91 -19.60
CA VAL A 266 -10.65 6.30 -19.56
C VAL A 266 -11.73 7.32 -19.91
N ARG A 267 -12.57 6.97 -20.87
CA ARG A 267 -13.72 7.80 -21.28
C ARG A 267 -14.85 7.67 -20.27
N LEU A 268 -14.90 8.62 -19.33
CA LEU A 268 -15.88 8.61 -18.23
C LEU A 268 -17.33 8.58 -18.69
N SER A 269 -17.68 9.20 -19.83
CA SER A 269 -19.04 9.14 -20.37
C SER A 269 -19.48 7.71 -20.71
N ARG A 270 -18.58 6.91 -21.30
CA ARG A 270 -18.86 5.50 -21.63
C ARG A 270 -19.08 4.67 -20.37
N TRP A 271 -18.25 4.86 -19.34
CA TRP A 271 -18.39 4.18 -18.05
C TRP A 271 -19.73 4.52 -17.36
N LYS A 272 -20.13 5.80 -17.39
CA LYS A 272 -21.40 6.26 -16.80
C LYS A 272 -22.62 5.63 -17.48
N GLU A 273 -22.59 5.51 -18.81
CA GLU A 273 -23.67 4.89 -19.59
C GLU A 273 -23.69 3.36 -19.47
N HIS A 274 -22.51 2.73 -19.40
CA HIS A 274 -22.33 1.30 -19.35
C HIS A 274 -21.36 0.90 -18.22
N PRO A 275 -21.82 0.84 -16.96
CA PRO A 275 -20.99 0.41 -15.85
C PRO A 275 -20.41 -0.99 -16.10
N GLY A 276 -19.08 -1.09 -16.03
CA GLY A 276 -18.31 -2.30 -16.32
C GLY A 276 -17.55 -2.21 -17.65
N GLU A 277 -17.84 -1.22 -18.49
CA GLU A 277 -17.13 -0.99 -19.75
C GLU A 277 -16.14 0.18 -19.64
N LEU A 278 -14.86 -0.14 -19.75
CA LEU A 278 -13.76 0.82 -19.76
C LEU A 278 -13.25 0.98 -21.18
N SER A 279 -13.58 2.10 -21.81
CA SER A 279 -13.05 2.47 -23.13
C SER A 279 -11.93 3.49 -23.00
N PHE A 280 -10.76 3.20 -23.57
CA PHE A 280 -9.55 4.03 -23.40
C PHE A 280 -8.50 3.82 -24.49
N VAL A 281 -7.62 4.81 -24.65
CA VAL A 281 -6.36 4.68 -25.39
C VAL A 281 -5.23 4.62 -24.36
N PRO A 282 -4.56 3.49 -24.14
CA PRO A 282 -3.62 3.34 -23.02
C PRO A 282 -2.33 4.13 -23.24
N PRO A 283 -1.70 4.67 -22.18
CA PRO A 283 -0.25 4.93 -22.16
C PRO A 283 0.54 3.68 -22.58
N ASP A 284 1.75 3.87 -23.09
CA ASP A 284 2.63 2.75 -23.40
C ASP A 284 3.34 2.23 -22.13
N GLY A 285 3.57 0.93 -22.04
CA GLY A 285 4.16 0.30 -20.86
C GLY A 285 3.14 0.01 -19.75
N ARG A 286 3.60 0.01 -18.50
CA ARG A 286 2.80 -0.33 -17.31
C ARG A 286 2.28 0.94 -16.65
N PHE A 287 0.98 1.01 -16.39
CA PHE A 287 0.34 2.13 -15.70
C PHE A 287 -0.85 1.66 -14.85
N MET A 288 -1.31 2.52 -13.94
CA MET A 288 -2.53 2.28 -13.17
C MET A 288 -3.74 2.73 -13.99
N LEU A 289 -4.61 1.79 -14.38
CA LEU A 289 -5.80 2.06 -15.18
C LEU A 289 -6.97 2.54 -14.31
N ALA A 290 -7.21 1.87 -13.19
CA ALA A 290 -8.28 2.20 -12.26
C ALA A 290 -7.98 1.74 -10.84
N GLY A 291 -8.59 2.41 -9.86
CA GLY A 291 -8.69 1.97 -8.47
C GLY A 291 -10.15 1.94 -8.03
N TYR A 292 -10.47 1.12 -7.04
CA TYR A 292 -11.82 1.02 -6.49
C TYR A 292 -11.80 0.50 -5.05
N GLU A 293 -12.91 0.71 -4.35
CA GLU A 293 -13.17 0.11 -3.05
C GLU A 293 -14.38 -0.81 -3.17
N THR A 294 -14.35 -1.94 -2.46
CA THR A 294 -15.48 -2.85 -2.33
C THR A 294 -15.83 -3.00 -0.86
N ASP A 295 -17.07 -2.68 -0.51
CA ASP A 295 -17.61 -3.06 0.79
C ASP A 295 -17.93 -4.56 0.79
N LEU A 296 -17.27 -5.30 1.67
CA LEU A 296 -17.47 -6.74 1.87
C LEU A 296 -18.40 -7.03 3.04
N MET A 297 -18.94 -6.00 3.71
CA MET A 297 -19.86 -6.20 4.82
C MET A 297 -21.11 -6.95 4.36
N PRO A 298 -21.66 -7.85 5.19
CA PRO A 298 -22.95 -8.47 4.91
C PRO A 298 -24.00 -7.37 4.79
N SER A 299 -24.81 -7.40 3.73
CA SER A 299 -25.73 -6.30 3.39
C SER A 299 -26.82 -6.04 4.45
N ASP A 300 -27.03 -6.95 5.40
CA ASP A 300 -28.05 -6.86 6.45
C ASP A 300 -27.41 -6.65 7.83
N LEU A 301 -26.92 -5.44 8.10
CA LEU A 301 -26.57 -5.01 9.47
C LEU A 301 -27.79 -4.51 10.27
N ASN A 302 -28.96 -4.42 9.63
CA ASN A 302 -30.17 -3.77 10.14
C ASN A 302 -31.32 -4.73 10.51
N THR A 303 -31.06 -6.02 10.58
CA THR A 303 -32.05 -7.02 11.00
C THR A 303 -31.59 -7.64 12.32
N ASP A 304 -32.46 -7.64 13.34
CA ASP A 304 -32.29 -8.37 14.62
C ASP A 304 -32.26 -9.90 14.44
N THR A 305 -32.02 -10.38 13.22
CA THR A 305 -31.93 -11.79 12.86
C THR A 305 -30.48 -12.24 12.78
N PRO A 306 -30.13 -13.42 13.31
CA PRO A 306 -28.77 -13.95 13.20
C PRO A 306 -28.40 -14.15 11.73
N PRO A 307 -27.16 -13.81 11.32
CA PRO A 307 -26.70 -13.94 9.94
C PRO A 307 -26.81 -15.38 9.45
N SER A 308 -27.41 -15.57 8.27
CA SER A 308 -27.51 -16.88 7.63
C SER A 308 -26.12 -17.36 7.20
N LYS A 309 -25.93 -18.66 6.93
CA LYS A 309 -24.63 -19.19 6.44
C LYS A 309 -24.17 -18.53 5.13
N THR A 310 -25.07 -17.92 4.37
CA THR A 310 -24.80 -17.18 3.13
C THR A 310 -24.36 -15.74 3.36
N ASP A 311 -24.49 -15.20 4.57
CA ASP A 311 -24.13 -13.81 4.92
C ASP A 311 -22.73 -13.70 5.53
N ARG A 312 -21.95 -14.78 5.54
CA ARG A 312 -20.60 -14.76 6.09
C ARG A 312 -19.60 -14.40 5.01
N ILE A 313 -18.83 -13.35 5.29
CA ILE A 313 -17.67 -12.95 4.49
C ILE A 313 -16.74 -14.16 4.36
N PHE A 314 -16.44 -14.57 3.14
CA PHE A 314 -15.42 -15.58 2.92
C PHE A 314 -14.03 -14.96 3.09
N LEU A 315 -13.26 -15.50 4.03
CA LEU A 315 -11.86 -15.16 4.23
C LEU A 315 -10.98 -16.41 4.13
N PRO A 316 -9.89 -16.37 3.33
CA PRO A 316 -8.96 -17.49 3.20
C PRO A 316 -8.23 -17.84 4.49
N ALA A 317 -8.01 -16.85 5.35
CA ALA A 317 -7.40 -17.01 6.66
C ALA A 317 -8.13 -16.13 7.68
N THR A 318 -8.45 -16.69 8.85
CA THR A 318 -9.00 -15.95 9.99
C THR A 318 -8.25 -16.31 11.26
N VAL A 319 -8.18 -15.36 12.18
CA VAL A 319 -7.45 -15.50 13.44
C VAL A 319 -8.36 -15.27 14.63
N ASP A 320 -8.00 -15.92 15.74
CA ASP A 320 -8.65 -15.81 17.04
C ASP A 320 -7.58 -15.81 18.12
N LEU A 321 -7.81 -15.05 19.19
CA LEU A 321 -6.85 -14.86 20.27
C LEU A 321 -7.57 -14.99 21.61
N ARG A 322 -7.02 -15.85 22.46
CA ARG A 322 -7.45 -16.03 23.85
C ARG A 322 -6.32 -15.59 24.76
N PRO A 323 -6.35 -14.34 25.24
CA PRO A 323 -5.36 -13.86 26.21
C PRO A 323 -5.65 -14.42 27.61
N ALA A 324 -4.65 -14.33 28.49
CA ALA A 324 -4.75 -14.65 29.92
C ALA A 324 -5.32 -16.06 30.21
N THR A 325 -4.82 -17.05 29.48
CA THR A 325 -5.08 -18.46 29.77
C THR A 325 -4.19 -18.94 30.93
N GLY A 326 -4.54 -20.06 31.56
CA GLY A 326 -3.80 -20.67 32.67
C GLY A 326 -4.14 -20.07 34.04
N ALA A 327 -3.63 -20.69 35.12
CA ALA A 327 -3.95 -20.30 36.50
C ALA A 327 -3.38 -18.91 36.89
N SER A 328 -2.27 -18.52 36.28
CA SER A 328 -1.59 -17.23 36.47
C SER A 328 -2.03 -16.15 35.48
N GLY A 329 -2.78 -16.50 34.43
CA GLY A 329 -3.13 -15.60 33.32
C GLY A 329 -1.94 -15.08 32.52
N SER A 330 -0.81 -15.78 32.55
CA SER A 330 0.41 -15.42 31.79
C SER A 330 0.47 -16.07 30.41
N GLU A 331 -0.44 -16.98 30.08
CA GLU A 331 -0.45 -17.70 28.80
C GLU A 331 -1.42 -17.05 27.81
N PHE A 332 -1.15 -17.24 26.53
CA PHE A 332 -2.11 -16.95 25.46
C PHE A 332 -2.22 -18.12 24.49
N GLU A 333 -3.40 -18.26 23.90
CA GLU A 333 -3.66 -19.20 22.80
C GLU A 333 -4.09 -18.39 21.57
N ALA A 334 -3.31 -18.45 20.51
CA ALA A 334 -3.65 -17.94 19.19
C ALA A 334 -4.11 -19.10 18.30
N ARG A 335 -5.16 -18.86 17.51
CA ARG A 335 -5.74 -19.87 16.61
C ARG A 335 -5.88 -19.28 15.21
N LEU A 336 -5.31 -19.96 14.22
CA LEU A 336 -5.42 -19.63 12.81
C LEU A 336 -6.28 -20.68 12.11
N THR A 337 -7.31 -20.22 11.40
CA THR A 337 -8.18 -21.07 10.57
C THR A 337 -7.94 -20.74 9.10
N LEU A 338 -7.60 -21.76 8.32
CA LEU A 338 -7.33 -21.66 6.89
C LEU A 338 -8.43 -22.33 6.08
N ASN A 339 -8.91 -21.64 5.04
CA ASN A 339 -9.95 -22.12 4.15
C ASN A 339 -9.54 -21.91 2.68
N THR A 340 -9.32 -23.01 1.96
CA THR A 340 -8.94 -22.99 0.54
C THR A 340 -10.12 -23.28 -0.40
N ASN A 341 -11.36 -23.29 0.09
CA ASN A 341 -12.56 -23.48 -0.73
C ASN A 341 -13.05 -22.13 -1.28
N PHE A 342 -12.29 -21.56 -2.22
CA PHE A 342 -12.53 -20.24 -2.77
C PHE A 342 -13.86 -20.15 -3.54
N PRO A 343 -14.77 -19.22 -3.18
CA PRO A 343 -16.03 -19.01 -3.89
C PRO A 343 -15.82 -18.57 -5.34
N GLY A 344 -16.75 -18.96 -6.22
CA GLY A 344 -16.78 -18.50 -7.61
C GLY A 344 -15.67 -19.09 -8.51
N VAL A 345 -14.90 -20.06 -8.00
CA VAL A 345 -13.97 -20.89 -8.76
C VAL A 345 -14.65 -22.22 -9.01
N GLY A 346 -14.83 -22.59 -10.29
CA GLY A 346 -15.39 -23.89 -10.65
C GLY A 346 -14.50 -24.99 -10.07
N LEU A 347 -15.03 -25.77 -9.13
CA LEU A 347 -14.40 -27.01 -8.69
C LEU A 347 -14.29 -27.89 -9.93
N GLY A 348 -13.06 -28.27 -10.30
CA GLY A 348 -12.83 -29.32 -11.29
C GLY A 348 -13.75 -30.49 -10.94
N ALA A 349 -14.53 -30.94 -11.93
CA ALA A 349 -15.58 -31.93 -11.76
C ALA A 349 -15.13 -33.05 -10.83
N LYS A 350 -15.83 -33.24 -9.70
CA LYS A 350 -15.74 -34.49 -8.96
C LYS A 350 -16.04 -35.60 -9.98
N PRO A 351 -15.24 -36.68 -10.07
CA PRO A 351 -15.59 -37.79 -10.94
C PRO A 351 -16.89 -38.38 -10.41
N SER A 352 -17.98 -38.12 -11.14
CA SER A 352 -19.23 -38.84 -10.96
C SER A 352 -18.94 -40.30 -11.29
N ASN A 353 -19.03 -41.17 -10.29
CA ASN A 353 -19.01 -42.60 -10.47
C ASN A 353 -20.34 -43.03 -11.13
N SER A 354 -20.52 -42.74 -12.42
CA SER A 354 -21.55 -43.36 -13.24
C SER A 354 -20.98 -44.63 -13.87
N ARG A 355 -21.37 -45.77 -13.31
CA ARG A 355 -21.19 -47.08 -13.94
C ARG A 355 -21.95 -47.12 -15.26
N THR A 356 -21.24 -47.22 -16.38
CA THR A 356 -21.80 -47.79 -17.61
C THR A 356 -20.73 -48.59 -18.35
N ASN A 357 -21.15 -49.78 -18.77
CA ASN A 357 -20.36 -50.84 -19.39
C ASN A 357 -19.96 -50.52 -20.84
N SER A 358 -18.82 -51.10 -21.23
CA SER A 358 -18.43 -51.60 -22.56
C SER A 358 -18.48 -50.64 -23.77
N SER A 359 -17.30 -50.29 -24.29
CA SER A 359 -16.78 -50.85 -25.55
C SER A 359 -15.44 -50.19 -25.93
N ALA A 360 -14.52 -51.02 -26.39
CA ALA A 360 -13.17 -50.66 -26.81
C ALA A 360 -13.15 -49.76 -28.07
N LEU A 361 -12.17 -48.86 -28.13
CA LEU A 361 -11.25 -48.67 -29.27
C LEU A 361 -10.13 -47.70 -28.84
N GLY A 362 -8.89 -48.15 -29.03
CA GLY A 362 -7.69 -47.46 -28.58
C GLY A 362 -7.30 -46.28 -29.46
N GLY A 363 -6.76 -45.25 -28.81
CA GLY A 363 -6.01 -44.16 -29.41
C GLY A 363 -4.88 -43.78 -28.46
N LEU A 364 -3.65 -44.09 -28.85
CA LEU A 364 -2.43 -43.82 -28.11
C LEU A 364 -2.17 -42.31 -28.07
N SER A 365 -2.11 -41.71 -26.87
CA SER A 365 -1.60 -40.35 -26.69
C SER A 365 -0.29 -40.40 -25.91
N PHE A 366 0.78 -39.99 -26.58
CA PHE A 366 2.14 -39.88 -26.08
C PHE A 366 2.24 -38.79 -25.00
N GLY A 367 3.07 -39.06 -23.99
CA GLY A 367 3.35 -38.17 -22.88
C GLY A 367 3.92 -36.82 -23.33
N GLY A 368 3.22 -35.75 -22.94
CA GLY A 368 3.71 -34.38 -22.95
C GLY A 368 3.87 -33.90 -21.51
N SER A 369 5.09 -33.45 -21.19
CA SER A 369 5.50 -32.87 -19.92
C SER A 369 4.50 -31.85 -19.35
N THR A 370 4.10 -32.06 -18.11
CA THR A 370 3.23 -31.20 -17.32
C THR A 370 3.93 -29.89 -16.94
N ASN A 371 3.85 -28.86 -17.78
CA ASN A 371 3.97 -27.47 -17.33
C ASN A 371 2.58 -27.01 -16.85
N GLY A 372 2.26 -27.35 -15.60
CA GLY A 372 0.98 -27.02 -14.97
C GLY A 372 0.89 -25.55 -14.60
N SER A 373 0.27 -24.72 -15.45
CA SER A 373 -0.42 -23.52 -14.98
C SER A 373 -1.71 -23.97 -14.31
N SER A 374 -1.67 -24.24 -12.99
CA SER A 374 -2.88 -24.52 -12.25
C SER A 374 -3.75 -23.27 -12.24
N ASN A 375 -4.85 -23.28 -13.01
CA ASN A 375 -5.92 -22.26 -12.97
C ASN A 375 -6.66 -22.21 -11.62
N ALA A 376 -6.24 -23.03 -10.64
CA ALA A 376 -6.80 -23.06 -9.32
C ALA A 376 -6.13 -22.00 -8.43
N PRO A 377 -6.91 -21.30 -7.58
CA PRO A 377 -6.36 -20.35 -6.64
C PRO A 377 -5.45 -21.01 -5.62
N SER A 378 -4.41 -20.31 -5.21
CA SER A 378 -3.41 -20.80 -4.25
C SER A 378 -3.18 -19.79 -3.14
N LEU A 379 -3.20 -20.26 -1.89
CA LEU A 379 -2.89 -19.50 -0.69
C LEU A 379 -1.39 -19.58 -0.41
N GLU A 380 -0.73 -18.43 -0.25
CA GLU A 380 0.71 -18.31 -0.04
C GLU A 380 1.03 -17.30 1.07
N ALA A 381 2.23 -17.40 1.63
CA ALA A 381 2.82 -16.42 2.55
C ALA A 381 1.90 -16.07 3.75
N VAL A 382 1.36 -17.10 4.40
CA VAL A 382 0.51 -16.91 5.58
C VAL A 382 1.38 -16.62 6.80
N THR A 383 1.19 -15.45 7.38
CA THR A 383 1.91 -14.99 8.57
C THR A 383 0.93 -14.35 9.56
N VAL A 384 0.91 -14.83 10.79
CA VAL A 384 0.14 -14.27 11.90
C VAL A 384 1.03 -13.33 12.70
N THR A 385 0.49 -12.19 13.09
CA THR A 385 1.19 -11.13 13.83
C THR A 385 0.42 -10.83 15.10
N ILE A 386 1.10 -10.87 16.24
CA ILE A 386 0.51 -10.57 17.56
C ILE A 386 1.34 -9.47 18.22
N PRO A 387 0.84 -8.22 18.26
CA PRO A 387 1.51 -7.12 18.94
C PRO A 387 1.29 -7.17 20.45
N PHE A 388 2.36 -6.96 21.21
CA PHE A 388 2.36 -6.93 22.67
C PHE A 388 2.58 -5.50 23.21
N PRO A 389 2.07 -5.20 24.41
CA PRO A 389 2.39 -3.95 25.11
C PRO A 389 3.89 -3.74 25.31
N ARG A 390 4.32 -2.47 25.39
CA ARG A 390 5.74 -2.09 25.56
C ARG A 390 6.37 -2.65 26.84
N ASP A 391 5.55 -2.88 27.86
CA ASP A 391 5.98 -3.41 29.16
C ASP A 391 6.31 -4.92 29.11
N VAL A 392 5.98 -5.61 28.02
CA VAL A 392 6.34 -7.02 27.81
C VAL A 392 7.83 -7.13 27.55
N ARG A 393 8.52 -7.84 28.44
CA ARG A 393 9.96 -8.07 28.32
C ARG A 393 10.24 -9.15 27.28
N ASN A 394 9.61 -10.31 27.44
CA ASN A 394 9.84 -11.45 26.58
C ASN A 394 8.58 -12.32 26.42
N VAL A 395 8.50 -13.07 25.33
CA VAL A 395 7.52 -14.12 25.11
C VAL A 395 8.27 -15.43 24.90
N THR A 396 7.98 -16.42 25.74
CA THR A 396 8.71 -17.70 25.79
C THR A 396 7.80 -18.88 25.53
N GLU A 397 8.40 -20.05 25.33
CA GLU A 397 7.69 -21.31 25.06
C GLU A 397 6.66 -21.23 23.92
N LEU A 398 7.04 -20.55 22.83
CA LEU A 398 6.21 -20.52 21.62
C LEU A 398 6.09 -21.93 21.03
N LYS A 399 4.93 -22.55 21.22
CA LYS A 399 4.60 -23.90 20.73
C LYS A 399 3.57 -23.78 19.62
N ALA A 400 4.03 -23.81 18.37
CA ALA A 400 3.19 -23.79 17.19
C ALA A 400 2.81 -25.22 16.76
N SER A 401 1.53 -25.47 16.48
CA SER A 401 1.06 -26.76 15.95
C SER A 401 1.50 -26.99 14.49
N ARG A 402 1.77 -25.90 13.75
CA ARG A 402 2.24 -25.89 12.36
C ARG A 402 3.07 -24.63 12.12
N GLY A 403 4.19 -24.77 11.42
CA GLY A 403 5.05 -23.64 11.09
C GLY A 403 5.93 -23.19 12.25
N GLU A 404 6.48 -21.99 12.14
CA GLU A 404 7.49 -21.46 13.07
C GLU A 404 7.04 -20.11 13.61
N ALA A 405 7.21 -19.89 14.92
CA ALA A 405 6.87 -18.64 15.60
C ALA A 405 8.11 -18.05 16.28
N THR A 406 8.29 -16.75 16.10
CA THR A 406 9.44 -15.99 16.63
C THR A 406 8.94 -14.71 17.30
N PHE A 407 9.54 -14.34 18.44
CA PHE A 407 9.27 -13.07 19.10
C PHE A 407 10.37 -12.05 18.79
N ASP A 408 9.96 -10.89 18.28
CA ASP A 408 10.83 -9.71 18.13
C ASP A 408 10.73 -8.86 19.40
N ALA A 409 11.82 -8.81 20.16
CA ALA A 409 11.88 -8.08 21.42
C ALA A 409 11.97 -6.55 21.26
N PHE A 410 12.34 -6.04 20.07
CA PHE A 410 12.42 -4.62 19.76
C PHE A 410 11.03 -4.09 19.34
N GLU A 411 10.41 -4.74 18.36
CA GLU A 411 9.06 -4.38 17.90
C GLU A 411 7.95 -4.83 18.85
N LYS A 412 8.26 -5.74 19.80
CA LYS A 412 7.30 -6.37 20.73
C LYS A 412 6.21 -7.13 19.98
N VAL A 413 6.60 -7.90 18.96
CA VAL A 413 5.68 -8.62 18.09
C VAL A 413 6.05 -10.09 18.04
N VAL A 414 5.06 -10.97 18.19
CA VAL A 414 5.22 -12.38 17.78
C VAL A 414 4.81 -12.51 16.31
N GLU A 415 5.71 -13.07 15.51
CA GLU A 415 5.48 -13.42 14.11
C GLU A 415 5.42 -14.94 13.97
N TRP A 416 4.31 -15.46 13.43
CA TRP A 416 4.08 -16.89 13.24
C TRP A 416 3.84 -17.21 11.77
N LYS A 417 4.81 -17.87 11.14
CA LYS A 417 4.81 -18.24 9.71
C LYS A 417 4.26 -19.65 9.53
N VAL A 418 3.21 -19.79 8.75
CA VAL A 418 2.56 -21.08 8.49
C VAL A 418 2.78 -21.52 7.05
N PRO A 419 3.51 -22.62 6.80
CA PRO A 419 3.83 -23.06 5.44
C PRO A 419 2.58 -23.60 4.72
N THR A 420 2.41 -23.21 3.45
CA THR A 420 1.26 -23.61 2.61
C THR A 420 1.63 -24.55 1.46
N LYS A 421 2.90 -24.99 1.34
CA LYS A 421 3.39 -25.81 0.21
C LYS A 421 3.78 -27.26 0.58
N ASP A 422 3.79 -27.59 1.86
CA ASP A 422 4.12 -28.93 2.34
C ASP A 422 2.87 -29.80 2.35
N GLY A 423 2.95 -31.01 1.78
CA GLY A 423 1.83 -31.87 1.31
C GLY A 423 0.74 -32.31 2.32
N ALA A 424 0.60 -31.64 3.46
CA ALA A 424 -0.59 -31.65 4.29
C ALA A 424 -1.68 -30.74 3.70
N SER A 425 -2.96 -31.05 3.94
CA SER A 425 -4.04 -30.14 3.56
C SER A 425 -3.78 -28.74 4.15
N VAL A 426 -3.71 -27.73 3.29
CA VAL A 426 -3.50 -26.33 3.70
C VAL A 426 -4.70 -25.82 4.50
N SER A 427 -5.89 -26.34 4.23
CA SER A 427 -7.09 -26.07 5.01
C SER A 427 -7.04 -26.74 6.38
N GLY A 428 -7.55 -26.06 7.41
CA GLY A 428 -7.63 -26.57 8.77
C GLY A 428 -7.45 -25.50 9.83
N VAL A 429 -7.42 -25.94 11.08
CA VAL A 429 -7.17 -25.09 12.24
C VAL A 429 -5.77 -25.40 12.77
N THR A 430 -5.01 -24.37 13.09
CA THR A 430 -3.68 -24.45 13.69
C THR A 430 -3.63 -23.53 14.89
N THR A 431 -2.80 -23.85 15.87
CA THR A 431 -2.70 -23.09 17.13
C THR A 431 -1.26 -22.74 17.45
N LEU A 432 -1.11 -21.66 18.22
CA LEU A 432 0.14 -21.21 18.81
C LEU A 432 -0.13 -20.87 20.27
N THR A 433 0.63 -21.45 21.18
CA THR A 433 0.61 -21.07 22.60
C THR A 433 1.94 -20.45 23.01
N GLY A 434 1.92 -19.55 23.98
CA GLY A 434 3.14 -18.96 24.54
C GLY A 434 2.91 -18.31 25.90
N TYR A 435 4.00 -18.00 26.59
CA TYR A 435 4.03 -17.41 27.93
C TYR A 435 4.60 -16.00 27.89
N VAL A 436 3.89 -15.05 28.49
CA VAL A 436 4.26 -13.63 28.53
C VAL A 436 5.00 -13.31 29.82
N ILE A 437 6.16 -12.70 29.71
CA ILE A 437 7.01 -12.29 30.83
C ILE A 437 7.02 -10.76 30.92
N GLY A 438 6.60 -10.24 32.08
CA GLY A 438 6.56 -8.81 32.39
C GLY A 438 7.90 -8.22 32.87
N PRO A 439 7.88 -6.97 33.38
CA PRO A 439 9.05 -6.28 33.91
C PRO A 439 9.65 -6.98 35.14
N LEU A 440 10.97 -6.84 35.33
CA LEU A 440 11.77 -7.48 36.38
C LEU A 440 11.45 -7.05 37.83
N ASN A 441 10.51 -6.13 38.05
CA ASN A 441 10.26 -5.51 39.36
C ASN A 441 8.87 -5.79 39.95
N SER A 442 8.18 -6.86 39.53
CA SER A 442 7.14 -7.38 40.41
C SER A 442 7.85 -8.11 41.56
N GLU A 443 7.74 -7.60 42.79
CA GLU A 443 8.17 -8.21 44.07
C GLU A 443 7.52 -9.60 44.34
N ASN A 444 7.09 -10.32 43.30
CA ASN A 444 6.29 -11.55 43.34
C ASN A 444 6.94 -12.69 42.53
N ASP A 445 8.24 -12.60 42.23
CA ASP A 445 9.05 -13.70 41.68
C ASP A 445 9.91 -14.33 42.78
N VAL A 446 9.35 -14.45 43.99
CA VAL A 446 9.80 -15.49 44.92
C VAL A 446 9.14 -16.77 44.41
N GLY A 447 9.92 -17.58 43.71
CA GLY A 447 9.52 -18.93 43.37
C GLY A 447 9.07 -19.68 44.61
N ASP A 448 7.96 -20.41 44.48
CA ASP A 448 7.90 -21.73 45.08
C ASP A 448 9.14 -22.49 44.57
N ASP A 449 9.85 -23.16 45.47
CA ASP A 449 11.10 -23.90 45.26
C ASP A 449 12.38 -23.09 45.60
N ASP A 450 12.64 -22.91 46.90
CA ASP A 450 13.90 -23.39 47.52
C ASP A 450 13.89 -23.18 49.06
N GLU A 451 13.77 -24.28 49.79
CA GLU A 451 14.29 -24.39 51.15
C GLU A 451 15.84 -24.29 51.09
N ALA A 452 16.45 -23.22 51.60
CA ALA A 452 17.67 -23.31 52.40
C ALA A 452 18.16 -21.96 52.96
N GLN A 453 18.28 -21.97 54.29
CA GLN A 453 19.33 -21.32 55.09
C GLN A 453 19.30 -19.79 55.26
N VAL A 454 18.66 -19.44 56.38
CA VAL A 454 18.98 -18.32 57.27
C VAL A 454 20.49 -18.11 57.42
N ILE A 455 21.02 -16.98 56.98
CA ILE A 455 22.21 -16.36 57.59
C ILE A 455 22.00 -14.84 57.64
N ASP A 456 21.85 -14.34 58.86
CA ASP A 456 21.90 -12.94 59.26
C ASP A 456 23.34 -12.42 59.17
N ALA A 457 23.56 -11.29 58.49
CA ALA A 457 24.65 -10.35 58.82
C ALA A 457 24.57 -9.04 58.00
N GLY A 458 24.28 -7.94 58.69
CA GLY A 458 25.22 -6.80 58.70
C GLY A 458 25.08 -5.67 57.67
N LYS A 459 24.36 -4.62 58.10
CA LYS A 459 24.62 -3.17 57.90
C LYS A 459 25.76 -2.73 56.94
N SER A 460 25.39 -1.87 55.99
CA SER A 460 25.98 -0.53 55.72
C SER A 460 25.06 0.13 54.67
N GLY A 461 24.40 1.28 54.86
CA GLY A 461 24.84 2.53 55.45
C GLY A 461 25.29 3.47 54.32
N SER A 462 24.37 4.30 53.78
CA SER A 462 24.60 5.63 53.16
C SER A 462 23.30 6.07 52.47
N THR A 463 22.79 7.30 52.45
CA THR A 463 22.94 8.54 53.22
C THR A 463 21.74 9.38 52.77
N ALA A 464 20.98 9.92 53.71
CA ALA A 464 19.91 10.88 53.47
C ALA A 464 20.46 12.31 53.49
N GLY A 465 19.89 13.19 52.65
CA GLY A 465 19.80 14.63 52.90
C GLY A 465 19.88 15.49 51.64
N TYR A 466 19.26 16.67 51.54
CA TYR A 466 18.20 17.38 52.28
C TYR A 466 18.13 18.81 51.65
N TYR A 467 16.92 19.44 51.63
CA TYR A 467 16.59 20.88 51.43
C TYR A 467 16.65 21.46 49.99
N ASN A 468 15.87 22.46 49.54
CA ASN A 468 14.66 23.24 49.93
C ASN A 468 14.31 24.09 48.66
N ALA A 469 13.05 24.24 48.22
CA ALA A 469 12.05 25.31 48.48
C ALA A 469 12.32 26.73 47.91
N ASP A 470 11.26 27.30 47.31
CA ASP A 470 10.92 28.73 47.03
C ASP A 470 11.30 29.30 45.62
N ASP A 471 10.49 30.02 44.81
CA ASP A 471 9.25 30.85 44.91
C ASP A 471 8.45 30.77 43.57
N ASP A 472 7.11 30.59 43.51
CA ASP A 472 5.94 31.51 43.54
C ASP A 472 5.58 32.28 42.23
N GLU A 473 4.46 31.90 41.60
CA GLU A 473 3.25 32.71 41.30
C GLU A 473 2.35 32.03 40.23
N GLY A 474 1.03 31.98 40.47
CA GLY A 474 0.03 31.93 39.38
C GLY A 474 -1.16 30.95 39.49
N ALA A 475 -2.23 31.41 40.14
CA ALA A 475 -3.65 31.19 39.83
C ALA A 475 -4.31 29.77 39.92
N VAL A 476 -5.16 29.69 40.95
CA VAL A 476 -6.26 28.77 41.28
C VAL A 476 -7.22 28.47 40.11
N LEU A 477 -7.69 27.21 39.98
CA LEU A 477 -9.12 26.84 39.89
C LEU A 477 -9.36 25.31 40.06
N LYS A 478 -10.37 25.02 40.90
CA LYS A 478 -10.79 23.72 41.46
C LYS A 478 -11.23 22.68 40.41
N ARG A 479 -10.90 21.41 40.64
CA ARG A 479 -11.79 20.30 40.30
C ARG A 479 -11.84 19.25 41.43
N SER A 480 -13.05 19.07 41.92
CA SER A 480 -13.52 18.24 43.02
C SER A 480 -13.15 16.76 42.89
N SER A 481 -12.53 16.21 43.93
CA SER A 481 -12.45 14.76 44.18
C SER A 481 -13.72 14.31 44.91
N GLU A 482 -14.61 13.65 44.19
CA GLU A 482 -15.69 12.88 44.80
C GLU A 482 -15.10 11.62 45.45
N ARG A 483 -15.15 11.61 46.78
CA ARG A 483 -14.99 10.40 47.59
C ARG A 483 -16.17 9.47 47.28
N TYR A 484 -15.89 8.34 46.63
CA TYR A 484 -16.72 7.15 46.81
C TYR A 484 -16.09 6.28 47.89
N ASN A 485 -16.72 6.32 49.07
CA ASN A 485 -16.59 5.30 50.10
C ASN A 485 -17.01 3.96 49.51
N ASN A 486 -16.12 2.96 49.61
CA ASN A 486 -16.58 1.58 49.66
C ASN A 486 -16.10 0.98 50.98
N ASN A 487 -16.99 1.00 51.96
CA ASN A 487 -16.95 0.08 53.08
C ASN A 487 -17.22 -1.31 52.51
N ASN A 488 -16.26 -2.23 52.62
CA ASN A 488 -16.60 -3.63 52.88
C ASN A 488 -15.43 -4.40 53.49
N ALA A 489 -15.78 -5.01 54.63
CA ALA A 489 -15.30 -6.27 55.18
C ALA A 489 -13.79 -6.57 55.09
N LYS A 490 -13.15 -6.51 56.27
CA LYS A 490 -12.03 -7.40 56.61
C LYS A 490 -12.50 -8.85 56.50
N ASP A 491 -12.23 -9.49 55.37
CA ASP A 491 -12.12 -10.94 55.30
C ASP A 491 -10.64 -11.32 55.37
N ASN A 492 -10.28 -11.91 56.51
CA ASN A 492 -9.04 -12.66 56.70
C ASN A 492 -9.08 -13.89 55.78
N ASN A 493 -8.54 -13.76 54.56
CA ASN A 493 -8.06 -14.91 53.81
C ASN A 493 -6.86 -14.50 52.93
N GLY A 494 -5.65 -14.60 53.49
CA GLY A 494 -4.41 -14.02 52.96
C GLY A 494 -3.88 -14.59 51.63
N GLY A 495 -4.54 -15.58 51.02
CA GLY A 495 -4.12 -16.16 49.73
C GLY A 495 -4.79 -15.57 48.49
N GLY A 496 -6.06 -15.14 48.58
CA GLY A 496 -6.85 -14.77 47.38
C GLY A 496 -6.53 -13.39 46.78
N GLY A 497 -6.12 -12.42 47.61
CA GLY A 497 -5.85 -11.05 47.18
C GLY A 497 -4.52 -10.87 46.43
N ALA A 498 -3.55 -11.77 46.62
CA ALA A 498 -2.29 -11.76 45.89
C ALA A 498 -2.45 -12.37 44.49
N VAL A 499 -3.18 -13.48 44.37
CA VAL A 499 -3.51 -14.15 43.10
C VAL A 499 -4.34 -13.23 42.19
N SER A 500 -5.34 -12.54 42.74
CA SER A 500 -6.16 -11.58 41.98
C SER A 500 -5.35 -10.38 41.45
N ARG A 501 -4.41 -9.85 42.24
CA ARG A 501 -3.50 -8.78 41.81
C ARG A 501 -2.51 -9.24 40.73
N LYS A 502 -1.95 -10.45 40.87
CA LYS A 502 -1.04 -11.05 39.87
C LYS A 502 -1.77 -11.29 38.54
N LEU A 503 -3.01 -11.78 38.59
CA LEU A 503 -3.85 -11.96 37.41
C LEU A 503 -4.16 -10.62 36.70
N GLN A 504 -4.47 -9.58 37.46
CA GLN A 504 -4.74 -8.25 36.91
C GLN A 504 -3.50 -7.60 36.30
N ALA A 505 -2.32 -7.79 36.91
CA ALA A 505 -1.05 -7.32 36.38
C ALA A 505 -0.69 -8.06 35.07
N ASN A 506 -0.83 -9.39 35.03
CA ASN A 506 -0.57 -10.18 33.83
C ASN A 506 -1.56 -9.89 32.71
N LYS A 507 -2.82 -9.60 33.05
CA LYS A 507 -3.83 -9.18 32.07
C LYS A 507 -3.42 -7.91 31.33
N ALA A 508 -2.79 -6.94 32.00
CA ALA A 508 -2.32 -5.71 31.37
C ALA A 508 -1.19 -5.93 30.34
N LEU A 509 -0.45 -7.05 30.47
CA LEU A 509 0.63 -7.45 29.58
C LEU A 509 0.15 -8.26 28.37
N MET A 510 -1.13 -8.66 28.34
CA MET A 510 -1.67 -9.48 27.27
C MET A 510 -1.85 -8.70 25.96
N PRO A 511 -1.69 -9.38 24.81
CA PRO A 511 -1.95 -8.79 23.50
C PRO A 511 -3.43 -8.44 23.34
N ARG A 512 -3.70 -7.29 22.72
CA ARG A 512 -5.08 -6.78 22.52
C ARG A 512 -5.64 -7.07 21.14
N SER A 513 -4.80 -7.49 20.20
CA SER A 513 -5.20 -7.84 18.86
C SER A 513 -4.31 -8.93 18.28
N ILE A 514 -4.82 -9.58 17.25
CA ILE A 514 -4.10 -10.53 16.41
C ILE A 514 -4.46 -10.22 14.97
N SER A 515 -3.49 -10.29 14.06
CA SER A 515 -3.74 -10.10 12.64
C SER A 515 -3.11 -11.20 11.80
N VAL A 516 -3.62 -11.41 10.60
CA VAL A 516 -3.04 -12.34 9.63
C VAL A 516 -2.79 -11.64 8.30
N SER A 517 -1.62 -11.95 7.74
CA SER A 517 -1.18 -11.59 6.40
C SER A 517 -1.19 -12.83 5.51
N PHE A 518 -1.58 -12.69 4.25
CA PHE A 518 -1.56 -13.77 3.28
C PHE A 518 -1.67 -13.22 1.84
N ASN A 519 -1.30 -14.05 0.87
CA ASN A 519 -1.50 -13.79 -0.55
C ASN A 519 -2.35 -14.91 -1.17
N VAL A 520 -3.31 -14.55 -2.02
CA VAL A 520 -4.06 -15.50 -2.83
C VAL A 520 -3.88 -15.17 -4.30
N ARG A 521 -3.24 -16.07 -5.04
CA ARG A 521 -3.14 -15.95 -6.50
C ARG A 521 -4.36 -16.59 -7.14
N GLY A 522 -4.90 -15.98 -8.19
CA GLY A 522 -6.00 -16.53 -8.99
C GLY A 522 -7.40 -16.31 -8.39
N TRP A 523 -7.53 -15.51 -7.33
CA TRP A 523 -8.81 -15.17 -6.72
C TRP A 523 -8.83 -13.69 -6.30
N LEU A 524 -10.04 -13.12 -6.25
CA LEU A 524 -10.33 -11.75 -5.81
C LEU A 524 -11.47 -11.79 -4.79
N ALA A 525 -11.36 -10.99 -3.72
CA ALA A 525 -12.36 -10.96 -2.67
C ALA A 525 -13.64 -10.26 -3.10
N SER A 526 -13.53 -9.24 -3.96
CA SER A 526 -14.67 -8.57 -4.60
C SER A 526 -15.42 -9.48 -5.58
N GLY A 527 -14.75 -10.52 -6.08
CA GLY A 527 -15.22 -11.40 -7.14
C GLY A 527 -15.25 -10.77 -8.54
N ILE A 528 -14.70 -9.57 -8.72
CA ILE A 528 -14.55 -8.95 -10.05
C ILE A 528 -13.77 -9.87 -10.98
N LYS A 529 -14.17 -9.90 -12.25
CA LYS A 529 -13.51 -10.65 -13.30
C LYS A 529 -13.43 -9.81 -14.56
N VAL A 530 -12.37 -10.02 -15.33
CA VAL A 530 -12.26 -9.52 -16.70
C VAL A 530 -13.05 -10.46 -17.60
N ASP A 531 -14.16 -9.98 -18.17
CA ASP A 531 -14.96 -10.73 -19.15
C ASP A 531 -14.26 -10.72 -20.51
N THR A 532 -13.94 -9.53 -21.02
CA THR A 532 -13.31 -9.36 -22.34
C THR A 532 -12.39 -8.17 -22.38
N LEU A 533 -11.30 -8.27 -23.15
CA LEU A 533 -10.46 -7.15 -23.56
C LEU A 533 -10.39 -7.15 -25.09
N THR A 534 -10.90 -6.11 -25.74
CA THR A 534 -10.93 -6.00 -27.20
C THR A 534 -10.15 -4.78 -27.68
N VAL A 535 -9.60 -4.88 -28.89
CA VAL A 535 -8.93 -3.79 -29.60
C VAL A 535 -9.85 -3.39 -30.74
N ASP A 536 -10.35 -2.15 -30.73
CA ASP A 536 -11.18 -1.62 -31.81
C ASP A 536 -10.27 -1.19 -32.97
N VAL A 537 -10.05 -2.11 -33.92
CA VAL A 537 -9.16 -1.89 -35.07
C VAL A 537 -9.61 -0.70 -35.92
N LYS A 538 -10.92 -0.39 -35.98
CA LYS A 538 -11.46 0.72 -36.79
C LYS A 538 -11.13 2.08 -36.20
N LYS A 539 -11.10 2.18 -34.86
CA LYS A 539 -10.74 3.41 -34.14
C LYS A 539 -9.23 3.53 -33.89
N SER A 540 -8.52 2.41 -33.96
CA SER A 540 -7.08 2.36 -33.78
C SER A 540 -6.34 2.94 -35.00
N LYS A 541 -5.24 3.64 -34.78
CA LYS A 541 -4.38 4.20 -35.85
C LYS A 541 -2.98 3.60 -35.77
N GLY A 542 -2.33 3.35 -36.91
CA GLY A 542 -0.96 2.82 -36.94
C GLY A 542 -0.82 1.38 -36.42
N LEU A 543 -1.93 0.67 -36.27
CA LEU A 543 -1.96 -0.77 -35.99
C LEU A 543 -1.88 -1.51 -37.33
N GLY A 544 -0.96 -2.47 -37.46
CA GLY A 544 -0.85 -3.28 -38.67
C GLY A 544 -2.12 -4.12 -38.91
N ASP A 545 -2.40 -4.43 -40.18
CA ASP A 545 -3.54 -5.27 -40.54
C ASP A 545 -3.44 -6.65 -39.86
N GLY A 546 -4.51 -7.06 -39.18
CA GLY A 546 -4.60 -8.38 -38.54
C GLY A 546 -3.83 -8.54 -37.23
N VAL A 547 -3.28 -7.47 -36.64
CA VAL A 547 -2.57 -7.54 -35.35
C VAL A 547 -3.51 -8.04 -34.24
N LYS A 548 -3.19 -9.20 -33.69
CA LYS A 548 -3.84 -9.78 -32.50
C LYS A 548 -2.83 -9.78 -31.36
N PRO A 549 -2.96 -8.87 -30.38
CA PRO A 549 -2.04 -8.87 -29.25
C PRO A 549 -2.26 -10.09 -28.36
N TYR A 550 -1.19 -10.57 -27.74
CA TYR A 550 -1.29 -11.50 -26.61
C TYR A 550 -2.02 -10.81 -25.46
N LYS A 551 -2.93 -11.54 -24.80
CA LYS A 551 -3.74 -11.02 -23.69
C LYS A 551 -3.55 -11.92 -22.48
N GLY A 552 -3.20 -11.34 -21.35
CA GLY A 552 -3.14 -12.05 -20.08
C GLY A 552 -3.88 -11.30 -18.98
N VAL A 553 -4.40 -12.03 -18.01
CA VAL A 553 -5.03 -11.47 -16.82
C VAL A 553 -4.48 -12.17 -15.59
N LYS A 554 -4.16 -11.40 -14.56
CA LYS A 554 -3.72 -11.91 -13.26
C LYS A 554 -4.62 -11.36 -12.16
N TYR A 555 -4.97 -12.25 -11.24
CA TYR A 555 -5.74 -11.93 -10.04
C TYR A 555 -4.87 -12.17 -8.81
N LEU A 556 -4.80 -11.20 -7.92
CA LEU A 556 -4.07 -11.30 -6.67
C LEU A 556 -4.85 -10.62 -5.54
N THR A 557 -5.20 -11.36 -4.51
CA THR A 557 -5.61 -10.79 -3.23
C THR A 557 -4.44 -10.80 -2.25
N VAL A 558 -4.21 -9.69 -1.58
CA VAL A 558 -3.16 -9.49 -0.58
C VAL A 558 -3.83 -9.06 0.72
N SER A 559 -3.37 -9.60 1.83
CA SER A 559 -3.62 -9.06 3.16
C SER A 559 -2.28 -8.79 3.82
N ARG A 560 -2.03 -7.55 4.25
CA ARG A 560 -0.84 -7.14 5.00
C ARG A 560 -1.29 -6.73 6.39
N GLN A 561 -1.28 -7.68 7.32
CA GLN A 561 -1.93 -7.56 8.63
C GLN A 561 -3.40 -7.10 8.50
N GLY A 562 -4.01 -7.42 7.36
CA GLY A 562 -5.25 -6.80 6.93
C GLY A 562 -6.47 -7.47 7.52
N VAL A 563 -6.37 -8.72 8.00
CA VAL A 563 -7.45 -9.37 8.74
C VAL A 563 -7.07 -9.37 10.22
N GLU A 564 -7.66 -8.44 10.98
CA GLU A 564 -7.43 -8.23 12.39
C GLU A 564 -8.62 -8.73 13.22
N ARG A 565 -8.34 -9.35 14.37
CA ARG A 565 -9.31 -9.58 15.42
C ARG A 565 -8.84 -8.94 16.71
N ARG A 566 -9.73 -8.16 17.32
CA ARG A 566 -9.52 -7.56 18.65
C ARG A 566 -9.87 -8.58 19.73
N ALA A 567 -9.10 -8.56 20.81
CA ALA A 567 -9.31 -9.43 21.97
C ALA A 567 -10.14 -8.76 23.08
N GLU A 568 -10.16 -7.43 23.12
CA GLU A 568 -10.96 -6.60 24.05
C GLU A 568 -11.64 -5.42 23.35
#